data_AF-A0A8B6X5N4-F1
#
_entry.id   AF-A0A8B6X5N4-F1
#
_cell.length_a   1.000
_cell.length_b   1.000
_cell.length_c   1.000
_cell.angle_alpha   90.00
_cell.angle_beta   90.00
_cell.angle_gamma   90.00
#
_symmetry.space_group_name_H-M   'P 1'
#
loop_
_entity.id
_entity.type
_entity.pdbx_description
1 polymer ?
#
loop_
_entity_poly.entity_id
_entity_poly.type
_entity_poly.pdbx_seq_one_letter_code
_entity_poly.pdbx_strand_id
1 'polypeptide(L)'
;MAYSIKEIFYTLQGEGANAGRAAVFCRFAGCNLWTGREADRSGAVCKFCDTDFVGTDGTLGGKFADAAALSDMIAAQWPTLPTVTIRPFVVLTGGEPLLQVDAALVDALHARGFEIAVESNGTVAPPPGIDWLCVSPKAGAPLVATRGQELKVVVPQAGQDLDALAALDFEHRFLQPMDGPLARDNARLAVELCMRDPRWRLSAQTHKYLGIR
;
A
#
# COMPACT_ATOMS: atom_id res chain seq x y z
N MET A 1 8.95 -18.88 -6.25
CA MET A 1 9.26 -18.52 -4.85
C MET A 1 8.02 -18.77 -4.03
N ALA A 2 8.12 -19.10 -2.74
CA ALA A 2 6.95 -19.19 -1.87
C ALA A 2 6.60 -17.81 -1.29
N TYR A 3 5.31 -17.51 -1.14
CA TYR A 3 4.82 -16.21 -0.64
C TYR A 3 4.12 -16.40 0.71
N SER A 4 4.47 -15.57 1.69
CA SER A 4 3.84 -15.54 3.02
C SER A 4 2.85 -14.38 3.09
N ILE A 5 1.56 -14.71 3.15
CA ILE A 5 0.46 -13.77 3.06
C ILE A 5 -0.27 -13.71 4.40
N LYS A 6 -0.40 -12.51 4.97
CA LYS A 6 -1.17 -12.26 6.17
C LYS A 6 -2.65 -12.45 5.90
N GLU A 7 -3.16 -11.82 4.83
CA GLU A 7 -4.58 -11.88 4.48
C GLU A 7 -4.83 -11.49 3.01
N ILE A 8 -5.96 -11.98 2.48
CA ILE A 8 -6.52 -11.61 1.19
C ILE A 8 -8.01 -11.32 1.39
N PHE A 9 -8.49 -10.19 0.87
CA PHE A 9 -9.90 -9.80 0.97
C PHE A 9 -10.30 -8.85 -0.16
N TYR A 10 -11.58 -8.88 -0.53
CA TYR A 10 -12.16 -7.98 -1.53
C TYR A 10 -12.87 -6.81 -0.86
N THR A 11 -12.56 -5.58 -1.29
CA THR A 11 -13.11 -4.33 -0.72
C THR A 11 -12.98 -3.17 -1.72
N LEU A 12 -13.15 -1.93 -1.26
CA LEU A 12 -12.78 -0.72 -1.99
C LEU A 12 -11.44 -0.20 -1.49
N GLN A 13 -10.54 0.20 -2.39
CA GLN A 13 -9.33 0.95 -2.03
C GLN A 13 -9.74 2.21 -1.27
N GLY A 14 -9.21 2.39 -0.07
CA GLY A 14 -9.60 3.47 0.82
C GLY A 14 -8.77 4.74 0.68
N GLU A 15 -7.67 4.70 -0.06
CA GLU A 15 -6.63 5.73 -0.08
C GLU A 15 -6.18 6.12 -1.49
N GLY A 16 -5.50 7.26 -1.61
CA GLY A 16 -4.81 7.66 -2.84
C GLY A 16 -5.72 8.02 -4.01
N ALA A 17 -5.17 8.01 -5.23
CA ALA A 17 -5.94 8.34 -6.44
C ALA A 17 -6.96 7.26 -6.80
N ASN A 18 -6.78 6.03 -6.30
CA ASN A 18 -7.68 4.90 -6.52
C ASN A 18 -8.75 4.76 -5.42
N ALA A 19 -8.90 5.74 -4.52
CA ALA A 19 -9.90 5.71 -3.46
C ALA A 19 -11.32 5.49 -4.03
N GLY A 20 -12.05 4.52 -3.48
CA GLY A 20 -13.38 4.09 -3.92
C GLY A 20 -13.40 3.01 -5.02
N ARG A 21 -12.25 2.65 -5.61
CA ARG A 21 -12.16 1.60 -6.62
C ARG A 21 -12.21 0.21 -5.97
N ALA A 22 -13.04 -0.69 -6.51
CA ALA A 22 -13.06 -2.09 -6.09
C ALA A 22 -11.72 -2.78 -6.33
N ALA A 23 -11.21 -3.50 -5.33
CA ALA A 23 -9.91 -4.15 -5.35
C ALA A 23 -9.91 -5.43 -4.51
N VAL A 24 -9.17 -6.44 -4.95
CA VAL A 24 -8.68 -7.50 -4.06
C VAL A 24 -7.41 -7.00 -3.40
N PHE A 25 -7.40 -6.93 -2.08
CA PHE A 25 -6.19 -6.65 -1.31
C PHE A 25 -5.47 -7.97 -1.03
N CYS A 26 -4.17 -7.99 -1.29
CA CYS A 26 -3.27 -9.07 -0.89
C CYS A 26 -2.21 -8.48 0.02
N ARG A 27 -2.28 -8.78 1.32
CA ARG A 27 -1.36 -8.27 2.34
C ARG A 27 -0.27 -9.30 2.63
N PHE A 28 0.95 -9.03 2.16
CA PHE A 28 2.14 -9.80 2.49
C PHE A 28 2.52 -9.70 3.97
N ALA A 29 3.05 -10.78 4.53
CA ALA A 29 3.58 -10.79 5.89
C ALA A 29 4.99 -10.17 5.97
N GLY A 30 5.27 -9.42 7.03
CA GLY A 30 6.60 -8.89 7.35
C GLY A 30 6.97 -7.56 6.65
N CYS A 31 7.77 -6.74 7.35
CA CYS A 31 8.24 -5.43 6.92
C CYS A 31 9.73 -5.26 7.28
N ASN A 32 10.47 -4.48 6.49
CA ASN A 32 11.87 -4.17 6.75
C ASN A 32 12.08 -2.91 7.62
N LEU A 33 11.01 -2.16 7.95
CA LEU A 33 11.09 -0.95 8.76
C LEU A 33 10.53 -1.10 10.19
N TRP A 34 9.84 -2.21 10.46
CA TRP A 34 9.36 -2.61 11.79
C TRP A 34 9.06 -4.11 11.80
N THR A 35 9.36 -4.78 12.91
CA THR A 35 9.13 -6.23 13.07
C THR A 35 7.65 -6.62 13.14
N GLY A 36 6.77 -5.64 13.39
CA GLY A 36 5.36 -5.87 13.67
C GLY A 36 5.07 -6.24 15.14
N ARG A 37 6.10 -6.35 15.98
CA ARG A 37 5.95 -6.59 17.42
C ARG A 37 5.93 -5.27 18.17
N GLU A 38 4.94 -5.07 19.02
CA GLU A 38 4.80 -3.84 19.82
C GLU A 38 6.02 -3.56 20.71
N ALA A 39 6.67 -4.61 21.23
CA ALA A 39 7.89 -4.49 22.03
C ALA A 39 9.04 -3.79 21.28
N ASP A 40 9.06 -3.90 19.94
CA ASP A 40 10.13 -3.34 19.10
C ASP A 40 9.77 -1.96 18.52
N ARG A 41 8.51 -1.51 18.66
CA ARG A 41 8.00 -0.30 17.99
C ARG A 41 8.78 0.96 18.36
N SER A 42 9.24 1.09 19.59
CA SER A 42 9.99 2.26 20.06
C SER A 42 11.36 2.41 19.38
N GLY A 43 11.99 1.29 19.02
CA GLY A 43 13.28 1.23 18.31
C GLY A 43 13.16 1.10 16.78
N ALA A 44 11.95 0.91 16.25
CA ALA A 44 11.70 0.75 14.83
C ALA A 44 11.96 2.04 14.03
N VAL A 45 12.21 1.90 12.73
CA VAL A 45 12.29 3.06 11.82
C VAL A 45 10.87 3.60 11.57
N CYS A 46 9.92 2.72 11.26
CA CYS A 46 8.50 3.07 11.14
C CYS A 46 7.77 2.82 12.46
N LYS A 47 7.37 3.87 13.18
CA LYS A 47 6.76 3.77 14.53
C LYS A 47 5.24 3.91 14.55
N PHE A 48 4.64 4.36 13.45
CA PHE A 48 3.23 4.75 13.37
C PHE A 48 2.38 3.78 12.53
N CYS A 49 2.90 2.59 12.22
CA CYS A 49 2.13 1.60 11.46
C CYS A 49 0.85 1.20 12.22
N ASP A 50 -0.26 1.19 11.51
CA ASP A 50 -1.63 0.89 11.97
C ASP A 50 -2.10 -0.50 11.52
N THR A 51 -1.21 -1.30 10.95
CA THR A 51 -1.52 -2.56 10.27
C THR A 51 -0.91 -3.74 11.00
N ASP A 52 -1.69 -4.80 11.21
CA ASP A 52 -1.15 -6.12 11.57
C ASP A 52 -0.67 -6.86 10.31
N PHE A 53 0.62 -7.13 10.24
CA PHE A 53 1.26 -7.87 9.16
C PHE A 53 2.10 -9.05 9.67
N VAL A 54 1.95 -9.45 10.93
CA VAL A 54 2.72 -10.55 11.52
C VAL A 54 1.97 -11.86 11.29
N GLY A 55 2.70 -12.87 10.79
CA GLY A 55 2.16 -14.21 10.56
C GLY A 55 1.33 -14.31 9.28
N THR A 56 0.67 -15.46 9.11
CA THR A 56 -0.10 -15.82 7.92
C THR A 56 -1.46 -16.40 8.30
N ASP A 57 -2.09 -15.79 9.31
CA ASP A 57 -3.25 -16.32 10.04
C ASP A 57 -4.53 -15.48 9.84
N GLY A 58 -4.49 -14.45 8.99
CA GLY A 58 -5.64 -13.62 8.65
C GLY A 58 -6.58 -14.30 7.63
N THR A 59 -7.55 -13.53 7.14
CA THR A 59 -8.54 -14.01 6.15
C THR A 59 -7.82 -14.53 4.91
N LEU A 60 -7.98 -15.81 4.57
CA LEU A 60 -7.27 -16.45 3.45
C LEU A 60 -5.73 -16.30 3.52
N GLY A 61 -5.20 -16.04 4.72
CA GLY A 61 -3.77 -16.00 5.00
C GLY A 61 -3.16 -17.39 4.88
N GLY A 62 -1.88 -17.44 4.51
CA GLY A 62 -1.17 -18.69 4.37
C GLY A 62 0.18 -18.54 3.68
N LYS A 63 0.83 -19.69 3.47
CA LYS A 63 2.01 -19.80 2.61
C LYS A 63 1.60 -20.39 1.27
N PHE A 64 1.77 -19.61 0.22
CA PHE A 64 1.49 -20.03 -1.15
C PHE A 64 2.79 -20.54 -1.79
N ALA A 65 2.74 -21.72 -2.40
CA ALA A 65 3.94 -22.40 -2.89
C ALA A 65 4.62 -21.67 -4.06
N ASP A 66 3.82 -21.03 -4.91
CA ASP A 66 4.25 -20.34 -6.12
C ASP A 66 3.28 -19.22 -6.53
N ALA A 67 3.65 -18.52 -7.60
CA ALA A 67 2.93 -17.35 -8.10
C ALA A 67 1.54 -17.76 -8.62
N ALA A 68 1.43 -18.91 -9.28
CA ALA A 68 0.17 -19.40 -9.81
C ALA A 68 -0.84 -19.64 -8.70
N ALA A 69 -0.44 -20.33 -7.62
CA ALA A 69 -1.30 -20.61 -6.47
C ALA A 69 -1.80 -19.32 -5.80
N LEU A 70 -0.94 -18.32 -5.63
CA LEU A 70 -1.33 -17.03 -5.06
C LEU A 70 -2.26 -16.25 -6.00
N SER A 71 -1.92 -16.15 -7.29
CA SER A 71 -2.73 -15.44 -8.27
C SER A 71 -4.09 -16.10 -8.48
N ASP A 72 -4.21 -17.43 -8.40
CA ASP A 72 -5.49 -18.14 -8.42
C ASP A 72 -6.35 -17.79 -7.19
N MET A 73 -5.75 -17.75 -6.01
CA MET A 73 -6.46 -17.35 -4.79
C MET A 73 -6.98 -15.92 -4.87
N ILE A 74 -6.16 -14.99 -5.38
CA ILE A 74 -6.54 -13.59 -5.60
C ILE A 74 -7.68 -13.50 -6.63
N ALA A 75 -7.56 -14.21 -7.76
CA ALA A 75 -8.57 -14.21 -8.82
C ALA A 75 -9.92 -14.75 -8.35
N ALA A 76 -9.92 -15.77 -7.48
CA ALA A 76 -11.14 -16.33 -6.90
C ALA A 76 -11.92 -15.33 -6.03
N GLN A 77 -11.31 -14.23 -5.59
CA GLN A 77 -11.99 -13.19 -4.80
C GLN A 77 -12.65 -12.11 -5.66
N TRP A 78 -12.34 -12.05 -6.96
CA TRP A 78 -12.95 -11.05 -7.84
C TRP A 78 -14.37 -11.47 -8.21
N PRO A 79 -15.39 -10.59 -8.08
CA PRO A 79 -16.75 -10.95 -8.40
C PRO A 79 -16.93 -11.16 -9.90
N THR A 80 -17.63 -12.24 -10.27
CA THR A 80 -18.07 -12.46 -11.65
C THR A 80 -19.43 -11.78 -11.85
N LEU A 81 -19.51 -10.89 -12.83
CA LEU A 81 -20.76 -10.24 -13.22
C LEU A 81 -21.29 -10.90 -14.52
N PRO A 82 -22.58 -11.24 -14.62
CA PRO A 82 -23.11 -12.00 -15.77
C PRO A 82 -23.04 -11.25 -17.11
N THR A 83 -23.07 -9.93 -17.10
CA THR A 83 -23.30 -9.10 -18.30
C THR A 83 -22.19 -8.08 -18.57
N VAL A 84 -21.24 -7.92 -17.66
CA VAL A 84 -20.19 -6.91 -17.77
C VAL A 84 -18.86 -7.51 -17.38
N THR A 85 -17.85 -7.28 -18.21
CA THR A 85 -16.46 -7.59 -17.86
C THR A 85 -15.78 -6.29 -17.43
N ILE A 86 -15.42 -6.22 -16.14
CA ILE A 86 -14.58 -5.15 -15.59
C ILE A 86 -13.18 -5.73 -15.41
N ARG A 87 -12.14 -4.99 -15.83
CA ARG A 87 -10.75 -5.40 -15.60
C ARG A 87 -10.52 -5.56 -14.09
N PRO A 88 -10.12 -6.76 -13.63
CA PRO A 88 -9.90 -7.00 -12.22
C PRO A 88 -8.72 -6.17 -11.71
N PHE A 89 -8.79 -5.75 -10.44
CA PHE A 89 -7.78 -4.89 -9.81
C PHE A 89 -7.33 -5.50 -8.50
N VAL A 90 -6.01 -5.55 -8.30
CA VAL A 90 -5.39 -6.07 -7.07
C VAL A 90 -4.48 -5.01 -6.48
N VAL A 91 -4.56 -4.82 -5.16
CA VAL A 91 -3.63 -4.01 -4.39
C VAL A 91 -2.73 -4.96 -3.59
N LEU A 92 -1.47 -5.05 -4.02
CA LEU A 92 -0.41 -5.75 -3.31
C LEU A 92 0.16 -4.82 -2.24
N THR A 93 -0.05 -5.17 -0.98
CA THR A 93 0.40 -4.43 0.21
C THR A 93 1.00 -5.41 1.20
N GLY A 94 1.32 -5.06 2.44
CA GLY A 94 1.84 -6.05 3.37
C GLY A 94 2.25 -5.44 4.69
N GLY A 95 3.24 -6.01 5.35
CA GLY A 95 4.32 -5.12 5.74
C GLY A 95 4.91 -4.47 4.47
N GLU A 96 6.14 -4.78 4.08
CA GLU A 96 6.67 -4.29 2.81
C GLU A 96 6.45 -5.32 1.69
N PRO A 97 5.55 -5.08 0.71
CA PRO A 97 5.24 -6.07 -0.33
C PRO A 97 6.45 -6.38 -1.22
N LEU A 98 7.30 -5.41 -1.51
CA LEU A 98 8.44 -5.60 -2.43
C LEU A 98 9.55 -6.50 -1.84
N LEU A 99 9.43 -6.96 -0.59
CA LEU A 99 10.25 -8.05 -0.06
C LEU A 99 9.93 -9.41 -0.68
N GLN A 100 8.73 -9.56 -1.27
CA GLN A 100 8.22 -10.83 -1.78
C GLN A 100 7.65 -10.74 -3.20
N VAL A 101 7.14 -9.58 -3.62
CA VAL A 101 6.62 -9.38 -4.99
C VAL A 101 7.78 -9.48 -5.99
N ASP A 102 7.68 -10.44 -6.90
CA ASP A 102 8.65 -10.71 -7.96
C ASP A 102 8.00 -10.72 -9.35
N ALA A 103 8.81 -10.81 -10.40
CA ALA A 103 8.33 -10.83 -11.78
C ALA A 103 7.35 -11.98 -12.06
N ALA A 104 7.57 -13.15 -11.44
CA ALA A 104 6.70 -14.31 -11.61
C ALA A 104 5.28 -14.05 -11.11
N LEU A 105 5.13 -13.35 -9.97
CA LEU A 105 3.83 -12.96 -9.46
C LEU A 105 3.15 -11.91 -10.34
N VAL A 106 3.90 -10.92 -10.82
CA VAL A 106 3.40 -9.89 -11.74
C VAL A 106 2.86 -10.54 -13.01
N ASP A 107 3.65 -11.39 -13.66
CA ASP A 107 3.26 -12.11 -14.87
C ASP A 107 2.03 -13.00 -14.64
N ALA A 108 1.96 -13.71 -13.50
CA ALA A 108 0.85 -14.58 -13.16
C ALA A 108 -0.46 -13.81 -12.90
N LEU A 109 -0.40 -12.63 -12.29
CA LEU A 109 -1.56 -11.76 -12.09
C LEU A 109 -2.03 -11.15 -13.41
N HIS A 110 -1.10 -10.66 -14.25
CA HIS A 110 -1.42 -10.17 -15.59
C HIS A 110 -2.02 -11.24 -16.49
N ALA A 111 -1.54 -12.49 -16.40
CA ALA A 111 -2.13 -13.63 -17.13
C ALA A 111 -3.59 -13.90 -16.72
N ARG A 112 -4.02 -13.45 -15.53
CA ARG A 112 -5.41 -13.49 -15.05
C ARG A 112 -6.17 -12.18 -15.31
N GLY A 113 -5.59 -11.28 -16.10
CA GLY A 113 -6.19 -10.02 -16.53
C GLY A 113 -6.14 -8.90 -15.50
N PHE A 114 -5.45 -9.08 -14.37
CA PHE A 114 -5.37 -8.06 -13.33
C PHE A 114 -4.61 -6.82 -13.79
N GLU A 115 -5.08 -5.67 -13.33
CA GLU A 115 -4.26 -4.49 -13.12
C GLU A 115 -3.71 -4.52 -11.70
N ILE A 116 -2.42 -4.22 -11.55
CA ILE A 116 -1.67 -4.42 -10.31
C ILE A 116 -1.27 -3.06 -9.72
N ALA A 117 -1.77 -2.76 -8.53
CA ALA A 117 -1.23 -1.72 -7.68
C ALA A 117 -0.32 -2.28 -6.59
N VAL A 118 0.73 -1.55 -6.23
CA VAL A 118 1.61 -1.85 -5.10
C VAL A 118 1.64 -0.66 -4.13
N GLU A 119 1.48 -0.93 -2.84
CA GLU A 119 1.64 0.04 -1.75
C GLU A 119 2.96 -0.25 -1.01
N SER A 120 4.02 0.48 -1.33
CA SER A 120 5.38 0.25 -0.80
C SER A 120 5.87 1.42 0.05
N ASN A 121 6.75 1.14 1.02
CA ASN A 121 7.49 2.15 1.76
C ASN A 121 8.64 2.79 0.95
N GLY A 122 8.95 2.27 -0.25
CA GLY A 122 9.92 2.83 -1.20
C GLY A 122 11.38 2.45 -0.97
N THR A 123 11.67 1.60 0.01
CA THR A 123 13.04 1.17 0.35
C THR A 123 13.59 0.07 -0.57
N VAL A 124 12.72 -0.58 -1.36
CA VAL A 124 13.06 -1.67 -2.27
C VAL A 124 12.67 -1.26 -3.69
N ALA A 125 13.49 -1.62 -4.68
CA ALA A 125 13.19 -1.36 -6.08
C ALA A 125 12.06 -2.30 -6.55
N PRO A 126 11.01 -1.77 -7.21
CA PRO A 126 9.92 -2.59 -7.75
C PRO A 126 10.40 -3.44 -8.94
N PRO A 127 9.89 -4.67 -9.13
CA PRO A 127 10.07 -5.39 -10.38
C PRO A 127 9.36 -4.67 -11.55
N PRO A 128 9.74 -4.92 -12.81
CA PRO A 128 9.01 -4.40 -13.95
C PRO A 128 7.59 -4.96 -14.00
N GLY A 129 6.67 -4.24 -14.67
CA GLY A 129 5.30 -4.69 -14.92
C GLY A 129 4.25 -4.31 -13.88
N ILE A 130 4.61 -3.63 -12.78
CA ILE A 130 3.61 -3.03 -11.89
C ILE A 130 2.89 -1.88 -12.63
N ASP A 131 1.56 -1.96 -12.74
CA ASP A 131 0.75 -0.95 -13.43
C ASP A 131 0.63 0.35 -12.60
N TRP A 132 0.56 0.24 -11.27
CA TRP A 132 0.40 1.36 -10.35
C TRP A 132 1.29 1.24 -9.11
N LEU A 133 2.40 1.97 -9.08
CA LEU A 133 3.26 2.05 -7.91
C LEU A 133 2.88 3.25 -7.03
N CYS A 134 2.40 2.95 -5.82
CA CYS A 134 2.24 3.91 -4.74
C CYS A 134 3.41 3.79 -3.76
N VAL A 135 4.15 4.88 -3.57
CA VAL A 135 5.26 4.97 -2.61
C VAL A 135 4.87 5.87 -1.46
N SER A 136 4.94 5.33 -0.24
CA SER A 136 4.75 6.06 1.01
C SER A 136 6.07 6.12 1.78
N PRO A 137 6.90 7.15 1.58
CA PRO A 137 8.20 7.25 2.23
C PRO A 137 8.06 7.42 3.74
N LYS A 138 9.00 6.83 4.48
CA LYS A 138 9.09 6.92 5.94
C LYS A 138 10.33 7.75 6.29
N ALA A 139 10.17 8.81 7.07
CA ALA A 139 11.27 9.67 7.47
C ALA A 139 12.33 8.85 8.22
N GLY A 140 13.61 9.05 7.86
CA GLY A 140 14.73 8.27 8.38
C GLY A 140 14.97 6.91 7.71
N ALA A 141 14.15 6.50 6.74
CA ALA A 141 14.41 5.33 5.89
C ALA A 141 15.05 5.74 4.55
N PRO A 142 15.88 4.87 3.92
CA PRO A 142 16.35 5.10 2.56
C PRO A 142 15.16 5.08 1.58
N LEU A 143 15.21 5.92 0.55
CA LEU A 143 14.23 5.97 -0.52
C LEU A 143 14.89 5.61 -1.85
N VAL A 144 14.62 4.41 -2.35
CA VAL A 144 15.17 3.89 -3.61
C VAL A 144 14.16 4.06 -4.74
N ALA A 145 12.87 3.87 -4.46
CA ALA A 145 11.80 4.11 -5.42
C ALA A 145 11.46 5.61 -5.50
N THR A 146 12.15 6.32 -6.39
CA THR A 146 12.03 7.78 -6.57
C THR A 146 11.15 8.22 -7.73
N ARG A 147 10.45 7.25 -8.35
CA ARG A 147 9.47 7.49 -9.42
C ARG A 147 8.32 6.50 -9.35
N GLY A 148 7.17 6.86 -9.92
CA GLY A 148 5.99 5.99 -10.00
C GLY A 148 4.69 6.77 -10.25
N GLN A 149 3.56 6.11 -10.07
CA GLN A 149 2.25 6.72 -10.28
C GLN A 149 1.90 7.64 -9.11
N GLU A 150 2.14 7.21 -7.87
CA GLU A 150 1.67 7.92 -6.69
C GLU A 150 2.72 8.03 -5.59
N LEU A 151 2.96 9.25 -5.11
CA LEU A 151 3.69 9.53 -3.88
C LEU A 151 2.69 9.90 -2.78
N LYS A 152 2.50 9.04 -1.79
CA LYS A 152 1.52 9.23 -0.70
C LYS A 152 2.21 9.35 0.65
N VAL A 153 2.45 10.59 1.06
CA VAL A 153 3.26 10.92 2.23
C VAL A 153 2.38 11.02 3.47
N VAL A 154 2.64 10.16 4.46
CA VAL A 154 1.98 10.26 5.76
C VAL A 154 2.56 11.46 6.53
N VAL A 155 1.70 12.34 7.06
CA VAL A 155 2.07 13.56 7.79
C VAL A 155 1.37 13.64 9.16
N PRO A 156 2.03 14.21 10.19
CA PRO A 156 3.41 14.69 10.20
C PRO A 156 4.42 13.57 10.49
N GLN A 157 5.64 13.69 9.96
CA GLN A 157 6.79 12.88 10.39
C GLN A 157 7.96 13.81 10.73
N ALA A 158 8.67 13.56 11.83
CA ALA A 158 9.83 14.34 12.22
C ALA A 158 10.97 14.17 11.20
N GLY A 159 11.61 15.28 10.79
CA GLY A 159 12.70 15.27 9.80
C GLY A 159 12.25 15.03 8.35
N GLN A 160 10.95 15.08 8.07
CA GLN A 160 10.42 14.96 6.72
C GLN A 160 10.56 16.27 5.94
N ASP A 161 11.16 16.20 4.76
CA ASP A 161 11.28 17.32 3.82
C ASP A 161 10.26 17.17 2.69
N LEU A 162 9.16 17.92 2.77
CA LEU A 162 8.10 17.86 1.76
C LEU A 162 8.53 18.50 0.43
N ASP A 163 9.43 19.48 0.42
CA ASP A 163 9.87 20.10 -0.83
C ASP A 163 10.76 19.14 -1.63
N ALA A 164 11.67 18.45 -0.95
CA ALA A 164 12.49 17.41 -1.57
C ALA A 164 11.63 16.26 -2.11
N LEU A 165 10.63 15.82 -1.34
CA LEU A 165 9.69 14.78 -1.77
C LEU A 165 8.82 15.23 -2.96
N ALA A 166 8.37 16.48 -2.97
CA ALA A 166 7.58 17.02 -4.07
C ALA A 166 8.36 17.08 -5.39
N ALA A 167 9.69 17.16 -5.35
CA ALA A 167 10.55 17.20 -6.54
C ALA A 167 10.76 15.83 -7.20
N LEU A 168 10.34 14.73 -6.57
CA LEU A 168 10.48 13.38 -7.12
C LEU A 168 9.54 13.15 -8.33
N ASP A 169 9.85 12.15 -9.15
CA ASP A 169 9.20 11.88 -10.43
C ASP A 169 7.93 11.02 -10.27
N PHE A 170 6.89 11.62 -9.68
CA PHE A 170 5.58 10.98 -9.52
C PHE A 170 4.46 11.73 -10.25
N GLU A 171 3.52 10.98 -10.82
CA GLU A 171 2.35 11.55 -11.51
C GLU A 171 1.39 12.22 -10.50
N HIS A 172 1.33 11.68 -9.29
CA HIS A 172 0.44 12.11 -8.23
C HIS A 172 1.18 12.30 -6.90
N ARG A 173 0.79 13.33 -6.15
CA ARG A 173 1.35 13.65 -4.83
C ARG A 173 0.23 13.85 -3.83
N PHE A 174 0.28 13.10 -2.74
CA PHE A 174 -0.71 13.14 -1.67
C PHE A 174 -0.07 13.32 -0.31
N LEU A 175 -0.75 14.10 0.53
CA LEU A 175 -0.54 14.09 1.98
C LEU A 175 -1.67 13.28 2.62
N GLN A 176 -1.31 12.28 3.40
CA GLN A 176 -2.21 11.46 4.19
C GLN A 176 -2.04 11.79 5.66
N PRO A 177 -3.07 12.21 6.39
CA PRO A 177 -2.94 12.44 7.81
C PRO A 177 -2.62 11.12 8.52
N MET A 178 -1.62 11.17 9.39
CA MET A 178 -1.29 10.05 10.27
C MET A 178 -2.45 9.79 11.22
N ASP A 179 -2.92 8.55 11.25
CA ASP A 179 -3.95 8.13 12.20
C ASP A 179 -3.37 7.94 13.62
N GLY A 180 -4.24 7.72 14.59
CA GLY A 180 -3.91 7.50 16.00
C GLY A 180 -4.48 8.60 16.90
N PRO A 181 -3.92 8.80 18.11
CA PRO A 181 -4.49 9.71 19.10
C PRO A 181 -4.66 11.17 18.63
N LEU A 182 -3.89 11.59 17.62
CA LEU A 182 -3.89 12.94 17.06
C LEU A 182 -4.53 13.02 15.66
N ALA A 183 -5.27 12.00 15.22
CA ALA A 183 -5.81 11.90 13.86
C ALA A 183 -6.55 13.17 13.40
N ARG A 184 -7.36 13.78 14.28
CA ARG A 184 -8.12 15.00 13.95
C ARG A 184 -7.23 16.21 13.70
N ASP A 185 -6.16 16.36 14.48
CA ASP A 185 -5.23 17.48 14.33
C ASP A 185 -4.30 17.26 13.14
N ASN A 186 -3.88 16.01 12.90
CA ASN A 186 -3.12 15.63 11.71
C ASN A 186 -3.94 15.85 10.42
N ALA A 187 -5.25 15.58 10.45
CA ALA A 187 -6.15 15.87 9.33
C ALA A 187 -6.22 17.38 9.03
N ARG A 188 -6.35 18.22 10.05
CA ARG A 188 -6.32 19.69 9.89
C ARG A 188 -4.99 20.13 9.28
N LEU A 189 -3.87 19.64 9.83
CA LEU A 189 -2.54 19.93 9.31
C LEU A 189 -2.40 19.53 7.84
N ALA A 190 -2.81 18.32 7.46
CA ALA A 190 -2.72 17.85 6.09
C ALA A 190 -3.54 18.72 5.12
N VAL A 191 -4.74 19.14 5.53
CA VAL A 191 -5.58 20.09 4.77
C VAL A 191 -4.87 21.43 4.61
N GLU A 192 -4.37 22.02 5.70
CA GLU A 192 -3.65 23.30 5.66
C GLU A 192 -2.41 23.23 4.75
N LEU A 193 -1.64 22.14 4.82
CA LEU A 193 -0.47 21.91 3.96
C LEU A 193 -0.85 21.83 2.49
N CYS A 194 -1.90 21.09 2.13
CA CYS A 194 -2.37 21.01 0.74
C CYS A 194 -2.92 22.35 0.24
N MET A 195 -3.65 23.09 1.08
CA MET A 195 -4.16 24.41 0.71
C MET A 195 -3.06 25.45 0.53
N ARG A 196 -1.95 25.31 1.25
CA ARG A 196 -0.77 26.17 1.13
C ARG A 196 0.09 25.82 -0.09
N ASP A 197 0.18 24.55 -0.44
CA ASP A 197 1.00 24.05 -1.55
C ASP A 197 0.20 23.08 -2.43
N PRO A 198 -0.38 23.56 -3.54
CA PRO A 198 -1.29 22.78 -4.39
C PRO A 198 -0.58 21.73 -5.25
N ARG A 199 0.75 21.59 -5.15
CA ARG A 199 1.43 20.38 -5.66
C ARG A 199 0.91 19.12 -4.95
N TRP A 200 0.42 19.28 -3.73
CA TRP A 200 -0.14 18.21 -2.91
C TRP A 200 -1.67 18.16 -2.98
N ARG A 201 -2.19 16.93 -2.94
CA ARG A 201 -3.61 16.63 -2.75
C ARG A 201 -3.81 15.90 -1.42
N LEU A 202 -5.02 15.95 -0.87
CA LEU A 202 -5.32 15.18 0.34
C LEU A 202 -5.65 13.73 -0.01
N SER A 203 -5.03 12.77 0.68
CA SER A 203 -5.47 11.36 0.71
C SER A 203 -6.10 11.06 2.07
N ALA A 204 -7.40 10.85 2.11
CA ALA A 204 -8.08 10.38 3.31
C ALA A 204 -8.06 8.85 3.39
N GLN A 205 -8.07 8.30 4.61
CA GLN A 205 -8.27 6.86 4.83
C GLN A 205 -9.78 6.55 4.88
N THR A 206 -10.44 6.62 3.72
CA THR A 206 -11.92 6.59 3.63
C THR A 206 -12.53 5.31 4.21
N HIS A 207 -11.83 4.18 4.08
CA HIS A 207 -12.24 2.88 4.64
C HIS A 207 -12.50 2.93 6.15
N LYS A 208 -11.68 3.68 6.92
CA LYS A 208 -11.87 3.85 8.37
C LYS A 208 -13.17 4.58 8.72
N TYR A 209 -13.53 5.58 7.92
CA TYR A 209 -14.78 6.34 8.10
C TYR A 209 -16.01 5.54 7.66
N LEU A 210 -15.87 4.73 6.61
CA LEU A 210 -16.95 3.91 6.06
C LEU A 210 -17.17 2.61 6.84
N GLY A 211 -16.26 2.24 7.75
CA GLY A 211 -16.34 0.99 8.50
C GLY A 211 -16.14 -0.25 7.62
N ILE A 212 -15.37 -0.12 6.54
CA ILE A 212 -14.99 -1.21 5.65
C ILE A 212 -13.50 -1.53 5.83
N ARG A 213 -13.11 -2.74 5.42
CA ARG A 213 -11.71 -3.16 5.39
C ARG A 213 -10.97 -2.54 4.22
#